data_AF-A0A1G9VRQ5-F1
#
_entry.id   AF-A0A1G9VRQ5-F1
#
_cell.length_a   1.000
_cell.length_b   1.000
_cell.length_c   1.000
_cell.angle_alpha   90.00
_cell.angle_beta   90.00
_cell.angle_gamma   90.00
#
_symmetry.space_group_name_H-M   'P 1'
#
loop_
_entity.id
_entity.type
_entity.pdbx_description
1 polymer ?
#
loop_
_entity_poly.entity_id
_entity_poly.type
_entity_poly.pdbx_seq_one_letter_code
_entity_poly.pdbx_strand_id
1 'polypeptide(L)' 'MACDMASHYRTFHVVCRDCQTESLVDSEERAREFVDEHTADSDHTVDFKRVA' A
#
# COMPACT_ATOMS: atom_id res chain seq x y z
N MET A 1 -20.20 3.09 -16.49
CA MET A 1 -19.10 3.58 -15.64
C MET A 1 -19.62 4.73 -14.80
N ALA A 2 -19.83 4.48 -13.50
CA ALA A 2 -20.01 5.51 -12.50
C ALA A 2 -19.31 4.98 -11.25
N CYS A 3 -18.18 5.58 -10.91
CA CYS A 3 -17.46 5.26 -9.68
C CYS A 3 -18.34 5.69 -8.52
N ASP A 4 -18.89 4.69 -7.84
CA ASP A 4 -19.76 4.84 -6.68
C ASP A 4 -19.02 5.62 -5.58
N MET A 5 -19.61 6.72 -5.15
CA MET A 5 -19.12 7.64 -4.14
C MET A 5 -19.34 7.06 -2.74
N ALA A 6 -18.78 5.87 -2.45
CA ALA A 6 -18.71 5.34 -1.10
C ALA A 6 -17.39 5.75 -0.47
N SER A 7 -17.48 6.77 0.38
CA SER A 7 -16.42 7.23 1.29
C SER A 7 -15.95 6.13 2.26
N HIS A 8 -15.16 5.18 1.76
CA HIS A 8 -14.30 4.31 2.55
C HIS A 8 -12.84 4.73 2.32
N TYR A 9 -12.53 5.98 2.67
CA TYR A 9 -11.21 6.61 2.56
C TYR A 9 -10.20 5.98 3.52
N ARG A 10 -9.93 4.68 3.37
CA ARG A 10 -8.88 4.03 4.12
C ARG A 10 -7.58 4.26 3.38
N THR A 11 -6.90 5.36 3.69
CA THR A 11 -5.54 5.56 3.17
C THR A 11 -4.61 4.63 3.93
N PHE A 12 -3.80 3.88 3.19
CA PHE A 12 -2.74 3.05 3.71
C PHE A 12 -1.40 3.64 3.31
N HIS A 13 -0.49 3.72 4.28
CA HIS A 13 0.89 4.09 4.07
C HIS A 13 1.74 2.84 4.03
N VAL A 14 2.37 2.59 2.89
CA VAL A 14 3.28 1.48 2.64
C VAL A 14 4.70 2.02 2.73
N VAL A 15 5.56 1.35 3.50
CA VAL A 15 6.96 1.73 3.68
C VAL A 15 7.85 0.51 3.52
N CYS A 16 8.90 0.65 2.71
CA CYS A 16 9.98 -0.31 2.65
C CYS A 16 11.12 0.15 3.57
N ARG A 17 11.55 -0.73 4.48
CA ARG A 17 12.59 -0.43 5.47
C ARG A 17 14.01 -0.50 4.90
N ASP A 18 14.19 -1.19 3.78
CA ASP A 18 15.49 -1.38 3.15
C ASP A 18 15.83 -0.29 2.11
N CYS A 19 14.89 0.06 1.23
CA CYS A 19 15.19 0.90 0.06
C CYS A 19 14.61 2.32 0.13
N GLN A 20 14.24 2.82 1.32
CA GLN A 20 13.69 4.17 1.54
C GLN A 20 12.47 4.52 0.66
N THR A 21 11.77 3.51 0.14
CA THR A 21 10.58 3.70 -0.69
C THR A 21 9.35 3.78 0.19
N GLU A 22 8.51 4.79 -0.03
CA GLU A 22 7.22 4.95 0.63
C GLU A 22 6.13 5.31 -0.38
N SER A 23 4.91 4.85 -0.13
CA SER A 23 3.76 5.09 -1.00
C SER A 23 2.45 5.18 -0.20
N LEU A 24 1.52 5.99 -0.71
CA LEU A 24 0.18 6.14 -0.15
C LEU A 24 -0.82 5.55 -1.13
N VAL A 25 -1.61 4.58 -0.66
CA VAL A 25 -2.64 3.91 -1.46
C VAL A 25 -4.00 4.01 -0.79
N ASP A 26 -5.05 4.04 -1.59
CA ASP A 26 -6.44 4.24 -1.16
C ASP A 26 -7.17 2.94 -0.77
N SER A 27 -6.49 1.79 -0.84
CA SER A 27 -7.09 0.47 -0.62
C SER A 27 -6.12 -0.49 0.06
N GLU A 28 -6.62 -1.37 0.95
CA GLU A 28 -5.78 -2.39 1.61
C GLU A 28 -5.23 -3.40 0.59
N GLU A 29 -6.04 -3.76 -0.41
CA GLU A 29 -5.65 -4.68 -1.48
C GLU A 29 -4.43 -4.13 -2.24
N ARG A 30 -4.46 -2.85 -2.63
CA ARG A 30 -3.33 -2.14 -3.25
C ARG A 30 -2.09 -2.12 -2.35
N ALA A 31 -2.26 -1.98 -1.03
CA ALA A 31 -1.15 -1.99 -0.08
C ALA A 31 -0.49 -3.37 -0.01
N ARG A 32 -1.30 -4.43 -0.01
CA ARG A 32 -0.82 -5.82 -0.04
C ARG A 32 -0.15 -6.16 -1.37
N GLU A 33 -0.73 -5.76 -2.49
CA GLU A 33 -0.13 -5.95 -3.82
C GLU A 33 1.27 -5.31 -3.87
N PHE A 34 1.40 -4.08 -3.38
CA PHE A 34 2.71 -3.42 -3.32
C PHE A 34 3.72 -4.19 -2.46
N VAL A 35 3.29 -4.72 -1.31
CA VAL A 35 4.16 -5.53 -0.44
C VAL A 35 4.59 -6.80 -1.15
N ASP A 36 3.66 -7.52 -1.78
CA ASP A 36 3.93 -8.79 -2.46
C ASP A 36 4.89 -8.58 -3.64
N GLU A 37 4.63 -7.60 -4.50
CA GLU A 37 5.50 -7.28 -5.64
C GLU A 37 6.90 -6.84 -5.19
N HIS A 38 6.98 -5.99 -4.16
CA HIS A 38 8.24 -5.42 -3.72
C HIS A 38 9.09 -6.42 -2.90
N THR A 39 8.45 -7.30 -2.12
CA THR A 39 9.14 -8.39 -1.40
C THR A 39 9.61 -9.48 -2.36
N ALA A 40 8.83 -9.79 -3.40
CA ALA A 40 9.18 -10.80 -4.40
C ALA A 40 10.40 -10.41 -5.26
N ASP A 41 10.55 -9.12 -5.58
CA ASP A 41 11.65 -8.64 -6.44
C ASP A 41 12.96 -8.43 -5.67
N SER A 42 12.87 -7.96 -4.42
CA SER A 42 14.04 -7.44 -3.70
C SER A 42 14.32 -8.06 -2.33
N ASP A 43 13.52 -9.04 -1.86
CA ASP A 43 13.62 -9.64 -0.49
C ASP A 43 13.60 -8.59 0.63
N HIS A 44 13.04 -7.41 0.37
CA HIS A 44 13.04 -6.30 1.31
C HIS A 44 11.92 -6.43 2.33
N THR A 45 12.14 -5.88 3.54
CA THR A 45 11.06 -5.79 4.53
C THR A 45 10.14 -4.61 4.23
N VAL A 46 8.94 -4.91 3.73
CA VAL A 46 7.88 -3.92 3.46
C VAL A 46 6.74 -4.08 4.46
N ASP A 47 6.31 -2.97 5.06
CA ASP A 47 5.22 -2.91 6.02
C ASP A 47 4.19 -1.87 5.56
N PHE A 48 2.92 -2.08 5.88
CA PHE A 48 1.89 -1.10 5.61
C PHE A 48 0.98 -0.91 6.82
N LYS A 49 0.55 0.34 7.00
CA LYS A 49 -0.40 0.72 8.06
C LYS A 49 -1.50 1.59 7.52
N ARG A 50 -2.68 1.47 8.09
CA ARG A 50 -3.79 2.39 7.83
C ARG A 50 -3.52 3.74 8.50
N VAL A 51 -3.70 4.83 7.77
CA VAL A 51 -3.47 6.21 8.22
C VAL A 51 -4.70 7.12 8.11
N ALA A 52 -5.80 6.65 7.52
CA ALA A 52 -7.14 7.29 7.55
C ALA A 52 -8.23 6.20 7.53
#